data_AF-A0A6C0DNV0-F1
#
_entry.id   AF-A0A6C0DNV0-F1
#
_cell.length_a   1.000
_cell.length_b   1.000
_cell.length_c   1.000
_cell.angle_alpha   90.00
_cell.angle_beta   90.00
_cell.angle_gamma   90.00
#
_symmetry.space_group_name_H-M   'P 1'
#
loop_
_entity.id
_entity.type
_entity.pdbx_description
1 polymer ?
#
loop_
_entity_poly.entity_id
_entity_poly.type
_entity_poly.pdbx_seq_one_letter_code
_entity_poly.pdbx_strand_id
1 'polypeptide(L)'
;MDDNDRLAIMDSDVETDSEEEFELDDDIEYEIDNIYREDDFHMESTKTNQTYYIGLCNLHLSRNTILFVNSISNRSFFRHPFQNVLTYLKEYSIFHCSRPKIEIMKLNILPTGTYTALVKTHWLRLVQRHWKKVFASRKLIFRKRGLPGSQLYNQCHGKYPSDLRYLPTIHGMLSNYAT
;
A
#
# COMPACT_ATOMS: atom_id res chain seq x y z
N MET A 1 43.80 28.17 -8.14
CA MET A 1 43.96 27.63 -9.50
C MET A 1 44.18 26.14 -9.39
N ASP A 2 43.12 25.36 -9.29
CA ASP A 2 42.60 24.65 -10.46
C ASP A 2 41.16 24.23 -10.14
N ASP A 3 40.25 24.67 -11.01
CA ASP A 3 38.81 24.44 -10.99
C ASP A 3 38.52 23.15 -11.75
N ASN A 4 37.70 22.25 -11.19
CA ASN A 4 36.70 21.55 -11.99
C ASN A 4 35.63 20.85 -11.14
N ASP A 5 34.56 21.61 -10.94
CA ASP A 5 33.16 21.19 -11.02
C ASP A 5 32.83 19.69 -11.03
N ARG A 6 32.27 19.24 -9.91
CA ARG A 6 31.17 18.28 -9.89
C ARG A 6 30.04 18.83 -9.02
N LEU A 7 29.39 19.87 -9.54
CA LEU A 7 28.03 20.24 -9.20
C LEU A 7 27.10 19.09 -9.59
N ALA A 8 26.87 18.17 -8.66
CA ALA A 8 25.73 17.27 -8.73
C ALA A 8 24.48 18.14 -8.54
N ILE A 9 23.74 18.24 -9.64
CA ILE A 9 22.51 19.00 -9.82
C ILE A 9 21.61 18.85 -8.60
N MET A 10 21.44 19.99 -7.93
CA MET A 10 20.48 20.24 -6.87
C MET A 10 19.09 20.23 -7.50
N ASP A 11 18.41 19.09 -7.45
CA ASP A 11 16.97 19.03 -7.71
C ASP A 11 16.25 19.43 -6.41
N SER A 12 16.32 20.73 -6.11
CA SER A 12 15.52 21.34 -5.07
C SER A 12 14.15 21.68 -5.65
N ASP A 13 13.29 20.67 -5.76
CA ASP A 13 11.86 20.90 -5.82
C ASP A 13 11.38 21.33 -4.43
N VAL A 14 11.76 22.54 -4.04
CA VAL A 14 10.99 23.31 -3.06
C VAL A 14 9.82 23.88 -3.85
N GLU A 15 8.81 23.02 -4.09
CA GLU A 15 7.50 23.51 -4.49
C GLU A 15 7.01 24.42 -3.36
N THR A 16 7.00 25.72 -3.64
CA THR A 16 6.27 26.70 -2.84
C THR A 16 4.80 26.37 -3.04
N ASP A 17 4.26 25.57 -2.13
CA ASP A 17 2.86 25.14 -2.15
C ASP A 17 2.01 26.38 -1.86
N SER A 18 1.44 26.96 -2.91
CA SER A 18 0.38 27.95 -2.78
C SER A 18 -0.75 27.30 -2.00
N GLU A 19 -1.09 27.86 -0.84
CA GLU A 19 -2.19 27.43 0.02
C GLU A 19 -3.53 27.66 -0.71
N GLU A 20 -3.85 26.81 -1.69
CA GLU A 20 -5.20 26.69 -2.23
C GLU A 20 -6.02 25.89 -1.22
N GLU A 21 -6.75 26.61 -0.37
CA GLU A 21 -7.80 26.05 0.47
C GLU A 21 -8.88 25.45 -0.45
N PHE A 22 -8.81 24.14 -0.67
CA PHE A 22 -9.80 23.42 -1.45
C PHE A 22 -11.10 23.35 -0.64
N GLU A 23 -12.05 24.23 -0.95
CA GLU A 23 -13.43 24.08 -0.47
C GLU A 23 -13.98 22.73 -0.94
N LEU A 24 -14.42 21.92 0.02
CA LEU A 24 -15.10 20.67 -0.28
C LEU A 24 -16.53 20.97 -0.70
N ASP A 25 -17.08 20.13 -1.57
CA ASP A 25 -18.51 20.12 -1.86
C ASP A 25 -19.29 19.76 -0.58
N ASP A 26 -20.43 20.41 -0.34
CA ASP A 26 -21.26 20.24 0.87
C ASP A 26 -21.61 18.75 1.11
N ASP A 27 -21.88 18.02 0.02
CA ASP A 27 -22.17 16.58 0.07
C ASP A 27 -20.96 15.76 0.56
N ILE A 28 -19.74 16.14 0.19
CA ILE A 28 -18.51 15.48 0.62
C ILE A 28 -18.24 15.78 2.09
N GLU A 29 -18.42 17.03 2.51
CA GLU A 29 -18.26 17.44 3.91
C GLU A 29 -19.21 16.65 4.82
N TYR A 30 -20.49 16.53 4.44
CA TYR A 30 -21.47 15.73 5.18
C TYR A 30 -21.07 14.26 5.33
N GLU A 31 -20.55 13.64 4.27
CA GLU A 31 -20.07 12.25 4.31
C GLU A 31 -18.85 12.08 5.22
N ILE A 32 -17.93 13.04 5.20
CA ILE A 32 -16.75 13.04 6.07
C ILE A 32 -17.17 13.15 7.54
N ASP A 33 -18.11 14.04 7.85
CA ASP A 33 -18.66 14.20 9.20
C ASP A 33 -19.36 12.93 9.69
N ASN A 34 -20.06 12.23 8.80
CA ASN A 34 -20.65 10.93 9.12
C ASN A 34 -19.58 9.88 9.44
N ILE A 35 -18.47 9.85 8.69
CA ILE A 35 -17.32 8.99 9.01
C ILE A 35 -16.76 9.33 10.38
N TYR A 36 -16.56 10.62 10.68
CA TYR A 36 -16.08 11.08 11.99
C TYR A 36 -16.98 10.60 13.12
N ARG A 37 -18.29 10.85 13.05
CA ARG A 37 -19.26 10.42 14.08
C ARG A 37 -19.24 8.92 14.34
N GLU A 38 -18.98 8.12 13.31
CA GLU A 38 -18.89 6.66 13.43
C GLU A 38 -17.53 6.18 13.98
N ASP A 39 -16.45 6.91 13.68
CA ASP A 39 -15.07 6.54 14.01
C ASP A 39 -14.49 7.30 15.22
N ASP A 40 -15.24 8.23 15.81
CA ASP A 40 -14.84 9.12 16.89
C ASP A 40 -14.15 8.37 18.04
N PHE A 41 -14.76 7.28 18.51
CA PHE A 41 -14.16 6.44 19.55
C PHE A 41 -12.79 5.88 19.15
N HIS A 42 -12.62 5.45 17.88
CA HIS A 42 -11.32 4.97 17.41
C HIS A 42 -10.33 6.13 17.33
N MET A 43 -10.75 7.29 16.81
CA MET A 43 -9.91 8.48 16.68
C MET A 43 -9.37 8.95 18.04
N GLU A 44 -10.24 9.09 19.04
CA GLU A 44 -9.90 9.55 20.38
C GLU A 44 -9.18 8.50 21.23
N SER A 45 -9.33 7.21 20.92
CA SER A 45 -8.70 6.16 21.70
C SER A 45 -7.16 6.23 21.67
N THR A 46 -6.56 6.00 22.85
CA THR A 46 -5.12 5.82 22.96
C THR A 46 -4.65 4.66 22.09
N LYS A 47 -3.70 4.94 21.20
CA LYS A 47 -3.15 3.91 20.32
C LYS A 47 -2.21 2.98 21.07
N THR A 48 -2.29 1.69 20.73
CA THR A 48 -1.52 0.63 21.38
C THR A 48 -0.26 0.33 20.60
N ASN A 49 0.89 0.34 21.28
CA ASN A 49 2.18 0.04 20.68
C ASN A 49 2.17 -1.37 20.04
N GLN A 50 2.89 -1.53 18.92
CA GLN A 50 3.00 -2.77 18.15
C GLN A 50 1.71 -3.30 17.52
N THR A 51 0.63 -2.51 17.54
CA THR A 51 -0.65 -2.85 16.89
C THR A 51 -0.67 -2.41 15.42
N TYR A 52 -1.47 -3.09 14.61
CA TYR A 52 -1.69 -2.74 13.21
C TYR A 52 -2.85 -1.77 13.05
N TYR A 53 -2.66 -0.79 12.17
CA TYR A 53 -3.64 0.23 11.85
C TYR A 53 -3.71 0.45 10.34
N ILE A 54 -4.87 0.90 9.88
CA ILE A 54 -5.10 1.37 8.51
C ILE A 54 -5.20 2.89 8.57
N GLY A 55 -4.43 3.60 7.74
CA GLY A 55 -4.49 5.06 7.75
C GLY A 55 -3.38 5.74 6.98
N LEU A 56 -3.03 6.95 7.40
CA LEU A 56 -2.00 7.79 6.79
C LEU A 56 -0.69 7.77 7.57
N CYS A 57 0.40 7.82 6.82
CA CYS A 57 1.73 8.02 7.35
C CYS A 57 2.48 9.04 6.50
N ASN A 58 3.41 9.78 7.11
CA ASN A 58 4.22 10.78 6.42
C ASN A 58 5.71 10.52 6.69
N LEU A 59 6.55 10.70 5.66
CA LEU A 59 7.99 10.51 5.77
C LEU A 59 8.65 11.78 6.30
N HIS A 60 9.24 11.70 7.49
CA HIS A 60 10.03 12.79 8.03
C HIS A 60 11.47 12.69 7.51
N LEU A 61 11.77 13.45 6.45
CA LEU A 61 13.01 13.37 5.68
C LEU A 61 14.28 13.53 6.54
N SER A 62 14.30 14.49 7.46
CA SER A 62 15.50 14.81 8.25
C SER A 62 15.95 13.67 9.17
N ARG A 63 15.02 12.83 9.64
CA ARG A 63 15.32 11.68 10.50
C ARG A 63 15.18 10.34 9.78
N ASN A 64 14.77 10.36 8.51
CA ASN A 64 14.44 9.17 7.73
C ASN A 64 13.46 8.23 8.47
N THR A 65 12.48 8.80 9.17
CA THR A 65 11.50 8.06 9.95
C THR A 65 10.10 8.27 9.40
N ILE A 66 9.30 7.22 9.34
CA ILE A 66 7.90 7.30 8.96
C ILE A 66 7.08 7.60 10.22
N LEU A 67 6.36 8.71 10.19
CA LEU A 67 5.46 9.14 11.25
C LEU A 67 4.08 8.54 11.03
N PHE A 68 3.49 8.07 12.12
CA PHE A 68 2.07 7.72 12.16
C PHE A 68 1.27 9.02 12.22
N VAL A 69 0.39 9.25 11.25
CA VAL A 69 -0.35 10.53 11.14
C VAL A 69 -1.77 10.36 11.63
N ASN A 70 -2.54 9.49 10.98
CA ASN A 70 -3.94 9.25 11.31
C ASN A 70 -4.33 7.81 10.99
N SER A 71 -5.41 7.31 11.58
CA SER A 71 -5.93 5.96 11.35
C SER A 71 -7.43 5.92 11.49
N ILE A 72 -8.04 4.98 10.75
CA ILE A 72 -9.48 4.71 10.79
C ILE A 72 -9.73 3.30 11.34
N SER A 73 -10.88 3.08 11.98
CA SER A 73 -11.26 1.73 12.38
C SER A 73 -11.55 0.83 11.17
N ASN A 74 -11.41 -0.48 11.35
CA ASN A 74 -11.74 -1.44 10.30
C ASN A 74 -13.21 -1.34 9.89
N ARG A 75 -14.11 -1.09 10.84
CA ARG A 75 -15.56 -1.01 10.58
C ARG A 75 -15.87 0.15 9.63
N SER A 76 -15.37 1.34 9.95
CA SER A 76 -15.60 2.54 9.15
C SER A 76 -14.90 2.45 7.80
N PHE A 77 -13.68 1.91 7.77
CA PHE A 77 -12.91 1.71 6.52
C PHE A 77 -13.68 0.89 5.46
N PHE A 78 -14.34 -0.20 5.86
CA PHE A 78 -15.06 -1.07 4.92
C PHE A 78 -16.49 -0.62 4.62
N ARG A 79 -17.04 0.32 5.39
CA ARG A 79 -18.40 0.81 5.23
C ARG A 79 -18.50 1.92 4.20
N HIS A 80 -17.46 2.75 4.11
CA HIS A 80 -17.46 3.96 3.32
C HIS A 80 -16.64 3.81 2.02
N PRO A 81 -16.94 4.60 0.97
CA PRO A 81 -16.13 4.61 -0.24
C PRO A 81 -14.67 4.97 0.07
N PHE A 82 -13.74 4.33 -0.64
CA PHE A 82 -12.30 4.52 -0.42
C PHE A 82 -11.87 5.99 -0.52
N GLN A 83 -12.47 6.75 -1.44
CA GLN A 83 -12.14 8.17 -1.62
C GLN A 83 -12.59 9.01 -0.42
N ASN A 84 -13.81 8.80 0.08
CA ASN A 84 -14.32 9.51 1.25
C ASN A 84 -13.47 9.21 2.49
N VAL A 85 -13.02 7.97 2.65
CA VAL A 85 -12.11 7.59 3.74
C VAL A 85 -10.75 8.29 3.59
N LEU A 86 -10.22 8.38 2.38
CA LEU A 86 -8.95 9.07 2.12
C LEU A 86 -9.06 10.56 2.44
N THR A 87 -10.15 11.21 2.02
CA THR A 87 -10.42 12.62 2.32
C THR A 87 -10.62 12.82 3.82
N TYR A 88 -11.48 12.03 4.48
CA TYR A 88 -11.64 12.06 5.95
C TYR A 88 -10.31 11.97 6.68
N LEU A 89 -9.47 10.99 6.33
CA LEU A 89 -8.18 10.84 6.99
C LEU A 89 -7.27 12.05 6.76
N LYS A 90 -7.32 12.69 5.58
CA LYS A 90 -6.53 13.87 5.24
C LYS A 90 -7.02 15.10 6.01
N GLU A 91 -8.32 15.38 5.98
CA GLU A 91 -8.92 16.57 6.62
C GLU A 91 -8.81 16.53 8.15
N TYR A 92 -8.98 15.35 8.74
CA TYR A 92 -8.81 15.15 10.20
C TYR A 92 -7.36 14.83 10.59
N SER A 93 -6.38 15.05 9.70
CA SER A 93 -4.96 14.95 10.04
C SER A 93 -4.37 16.30 10.46
N ILE A 94 -3.56 16.28 11.51
CA ILE A 94 -2.78 17.47 11.95
C ILE A 94 -1.68 17.83 10.92
N PHE A 95 -1.22 16.84 10.14
CA PHE A 95 -0.14 17.02 9.17
C PHE A 95 -0.69 17.12 7.76
N HIS A 96 -0.27 18.15 7.03
CA HIS A 96 -0.49 18.20 5.60
C HIS A 96 0.26 17.04 4.91
N CYS A 97 -0.47 16.29 4.09
CA CYS A 97 0.07 15.17 3.34
C CYS A 97 -0.13 15.48 1.85
N SER A 98 0.92 15.95 1.17
CA SER A 98 0.84 16.36 -0.25
C SER A 98 0.44 15.21 -1.19
N ARG A 99 0.74 13.96 -0.81
CA ARG A 99 0.32 12.75 -1.54
C ARG A 99 -0.26 11.74 -0.55
N PRO A 100 -1.50 11.96 -0.07
CA PRO A 100 -2.08 11.12 0.96
C PRO A 100 -2.35 9.74 0.37
N LYS A 101 -1.99 8.71 1.13
CA LYS A 101 -2.16 7.33 0.71
C LYS A 101 -2.45 6.46 1.90
N ILE A 102 -3.57 5.74 1.82
CA ILE A 102 -3.93 4.78 2.84
C ILE A 102 -2.97 3.60 2.79
N GLU A 103 -2.34 3.34 3.92
CA GLU A 103 -1.39 2.26 4.13
C GLU A 103 -1.78 1.43 5.36
N ILE A 104 -1.43 0.14 5.33
CA ILE A 104 -1.46 -0.74 6.50
C ILE A 104 -0.11 -0.57 7.19
N MET A 105 -0.15 -0.15 8.43
CA MET A 105 1.04 0.18 9.21
C MET A 105 1.04 -0.53 10.55
N LYS A 106 2.24 -0.85 11.05
CA LYS A 106 2.45 -1.28 12.43
C LYS A 106 2.96 -0.10 13.24
N LEU A 107 2.24 0.28 14.29
CA LEU A 107 2.60 1.38 15.17
C LEU A 107 3.80 0.99 16.04
N ASN A 108 4.73 1.92 16.19
CA ASN A 108 5.85 1.83 17.11
C ASN A 108 5.96 3.16 17.88
N ILE A 109 5.67 3.11 19.17
CA ILE A 109 5.76 4.27 20.07
C ILE A 109 7.18 4.30 20.64
N LEU A 110 7.92 5.36 20.32
CA LEU A 110 9.28 5.55 20.82
C LEU A 110 9.26 5.95 22.31
N PRO A 111 10.36 5.77 23.06
CA PRO A 111 10.47 6.21 24.45
C PRO A 111 10.23 7.72 24.64
N THR A 112 10.43 8.51 23.59
CA THR A 112 10.15 9.95 23.55
C THR A 112 8.65 10.28 23.41
N GLY A 113 7.78 9.27 23.31
CA GLY A 113 6.35 9.43 23.05
C GLY A 113 6.02 9.61 21.57
N THR A 114 7.00 9.62 20.67
CA THR A 114 6.78 9.83 19.22
C THR A 114 6.18 8.59 18.56
N TYR A 115 5.12 8.78 17.77
CA TYR A 115 4.44 7.69 17.08
C TYR A 115 5.08 7.48 15.70
N THR A 116 5.76 6.35 15.53
CA THR A 116 6.38 5.95 14.27
C THR A 116 5.65 4.76 13.66
N ALA A 117 5.75 4.59 12.35
CA ALA A 117 5.03 3.56 11.62
C ALA A 117 5.97 2.69 10.76
N LEU A 118 5.73 1.38 10.75
CA LEU A 118 6.31 0.47 9.76
C LEU A 118 5.28 0.15 8.69
N VAL A 119 5.49 0.62 7.47
CA VAL A 119 4.57 0.40 6.34
C VAL A 119 4.62 -1.06 5.88
N LYS A 120 3.51 -1.78 6.01
CA LYS A 120 3.38 -3.20 5.65
C LYS A 120 2.77 -3.41 4.28
N THR A 121 1.99 -2.46 3.77
CA THR A 121 1.37 -2.59 2.44
C THR A 121 2.41 -2.75 1.34
N HIS A 122 3.60 -2.15 1.48
CA HIS A 122 4.68 -2.34 0.51
C HIS A 122 5.02 -3.82 0.32
N TRP A 123 5.24 -4.53 1.43
CA TRP A 123 5.54 -5.96 1.43
C TRP A 123 4.37 -6.80 0.94
N LEU A 124 3.14 -6.47 1.36
CA LEU A 124 1.94 -7.15 0.88
C LEU A 124 1.77 -6.99 -0.63
N ARG A 125 2.03 -5.80 -1.20
CA ARG A 125 1.97 -5.55 -2.65
C ARG A 125 2.98 -6.40 -3.41
N LEU A 126 4.19 -6.60 -2.89
CA LEU A 126 5.20 -7.47 -3.52
C LEU A 126 4.72 -8.92 -3.56
N VAL A 127 4.22 -9.43 -2.43
CA VAL A 127 3.68 -10.79 -2.34
C VAL A 127 2.49 -10.97 -3.30
N GLN A 128 1.52 -10.05 -3.24
CA GLN A 128 0.34 -10.06 -4.11
C GLN A 128 0.72 -10.03 -5.59
N ARG A 129 1.70 -9.21 -5.98
CA ARG A 129 2.19 -9.12 -7.36
C ARG A 129 2.78 -10.46 -7.83
N HIS A 130 3.59 -11.10 -6.99
CA HIS A 130 4.15 -12.41 -7.31
C HIS A 130 3.06 -13.46 -7.46
N TRP A 131 2.08 -13.48 -6.55
CA TRP A 131 0.95 -14.40 -6.61
C TRP A 131 0.11 -14.19 -7.87
N LYS A 132 -0.19 -12.93 -8.23
CA LYS A 132 -0.90 -12.58 -9.46
C LYS A 132 -0.13 -13.06 -10.70
N LYS A 133 1.20 -12.91 -10.73
CA LYS A 133 2.06 -13.41 -11.82
C LYS A 133 1.98 -14.93 -11.94
N VAL A 134 2.15 -15.67 -10.84
CA VAL A 134 2.06 -17.14 -10.83
C VAL A 134 0.66 -17.59 -11.26
N PHE A 135 -0.39 -16.95 -10.75
CA PHE A 135 -1.77 -17.25 -11.09
C PHE A 135 -2.05 -17.03 -12.59
N ALA A 136 -1.57 -15.93 -13.17
CA ALA A 136 -1.69 -15.67 -14.60
C ALA A 136 -1.01 -16.76 -15.45
N SER A 137 0.20 -17.19 -15.07
CA SER A 137 0.91 -18.29 -15.73
C SER A 137 0.13 -19.61 -15.63
N ARG A 138 -0.44 -19.92 -14.47
CA ARG A 138 -1.31 -21.11 -14.29
C ARG A 138 -2.53 -21.05 -15.19
N LYS A 139 -3.21 -19.90 -15.27
CA LYS A 139 -4.39 -19.72 -16.12
C LYS A 139 -4.07 -19.98 -17.59
N LEU A 140 -2.91 -19.53 -18.08
CA LEU A 140 -2.44 -19.80 -19.43
C LEU A 140 -2.21 -21.30 -19.67
N ILE A 141 -1.54 -21.98 -18.73
CA ILE A 141 -1.29 -23.42 -18.83
C ILE A 141 -2.60 -24.20 -18.84
N PHE A 142 -3.55 -23.88 -17.94
CA PHE A 142 -4.84 -24.55 -17.93
C PHE A 142 -5.60 -24.36 -19.24
N ARG A 143 -5.61 -23.15 -19.80
CA ARG A 143 -6.20 -22.89 -21.12
C ARG A 143 -5.57 -23.74 -22.22
N LYS A 144 -4.23 -23.82 -22.26
CA LYS A 144 -3.51 -24.62 -23.27
C LYS A 144 -3.69 -26.12 -23.07
N ARG A 145 -3.75 -26.59 -21.82
CA ARG A 145 -4.05 -27.99 -21.49
C ARG A 145 -5.46 -28.36 -21.95
N GLY A 146 -6.44 -27.46 -21.85
CA GLY A 146 -7.80 -27.69 -22.32
C GLY A 146 -7.97 -27.87 -23.84
N LEU A 147 -6.94 -27.62 -24.65
CA LEU A 147 -7.00 -27.83 -26.10
C LEU A 147 -7.09 -29.33 -26.44
N PRO A 148 -7.88 -29.72 -27.46
CA PRO A 148 -8.02 -31.13 -27.86
C PRO A 148 -6.68 -31.81 -28.15
N GLY A 149 -5.76 -31.13 -28.84
CA GLY A 149 -4.43 -31.68 -29.14
C GLY A 149 -3.59 -31.94 -27.87
N SER A 150 -3.67 -31.06 -26.89
CA SER A 150 -2.99 -31.24 -25.59
C SER A 150 -3.58 -32.41 -24.80
N GLN A 151 -4.90 -32.59 -24.84
CA GLN A 151 -5.58 -33.71 -24.19
C GLN A 151 -5.24 -35.04 -24.87
N LEU A 152 -5.26 -35.09 -26.20
CA LEU A 152 -4.87 -36.28 -26.97
C LEU A 152 -3.42 -36.66 -26.67
N TYR A 153 -2.50 -35.70 -26.68
CA TYR A 153 -1.10 -35.95 -26.35
C TYR A 153 -0.96 -36.56 -24.94
N ASN A 154 -1.70 -36.03 -23.96
CA ASN A 154 -1.71 -36.55 -22.60
C ASN A 154 -2.29 -37.96 -22.50
N GLN A 155 -3.31 -38.29 -23.29
CA GLN A 155 -3.88 -39.64 -23.37
C GLN A 155 -2.88 -40.64 -23.95
N CYS A 156 -2.19 -40.28 -25.03
CA CYS A 156 -1.22 -41.17 -25.69
C CYS A 156 0.08 -41.36 -24.88
N HIS A 157 0.54 -40.34 -24.15
CA HIS A 157 1.86 -40.33 -23.50
C HIS A 157 1.81 -40.32 -21.96
N GLY A 158 0.62 -40.25 -21.36
CA GLY A 158 0.41 -40.13 -19.90
C GLY A 158 0.89 -38.82 -19.28
N LYS A 159 1.30 -37.84 -20.09
CA LYS A 159 1.82 -36.53 -19.65
C LYS A 159 1.55 -35.45 -20.69
N TYR A 160 1.40 -34.21 -20.24
CA TYR A 160 1.32 -33.05 -21.14
C TYR A 160 2.68 -32.76 -21.83
N PRO A 161 2.66 -32.04 -22.96
CA PRO A 161 3.87 -31.51 -23.63
C PRO A 161 4.79 -30.75 -22.67
N SER A 162 6.09 -30.65 -23.00
CA SER A 162 7.11 -30.10 -22.09
C SER A 162 6.79 -28.70 -21.56
N ASP A 163 6.27 -27.82 -22.41
CA ASP A 163 5.85 -26.45 -22.08
C ASP A 163 4.59 -26.39 -21.19
N LEU A 164 3.82 -27.47 -21.15
CA LEU A 164 2.58 -27.60 -20.37
C LEU A 164 2.73 -28.55 -19.19
N ARG A 165 3.86 -29.22 -19.03
CA ARG A 165 4.05 -30.26 -18.02
C ARG A 165 4.17 -29.65 -16.62
N TYR A 166 4.96 -28.60 -16.48
CA TYR A 166 5.21 -27.95 -15.21
C TYR A 166 4.12 -26.91 -14.88
N LEU A 167 3.57 -26.96 -13.67
CA LEU A 167 2.68 -25.95 -13.15
C LEU A 167 3.46 -25.07 -12.16
N PRO A 168 3.57 -23.75 -12.38
CA PRO A 168 4.36 -22.90 -11.50
C PRO A 168 3.75 -22.89 -10.09
N THR A 169 4.59 -22.94 -9.08
CA THR A 169 4.21 -22.91 -7.66
C THR A 169 4.73 -21.65 -6.99
N ILE A 170 4.13 -21.31 -5.85
CA ILE A 170 4.65 -20.27 -4.97
C ILE A 170 5.74 -20.95 -4.16
N HIS A 171 6.99 -20.86 -4.61
CA HIS A 171 8.15 -21.19 -3.79
C HIS A 171 8.32 -20.06 -2.77
N GLY A 172 8.73 -20.38 -1.52
CA GLY A 172 8.70 -19.51 -0.33
C GLY A 172 8.62 -18.00 -0.61
N MET A 173 7.72 -17.30 0.08
CA MET A 173 7.15 -15.98 -0.27
C MET A 173 8.12 -14.90 -0.81
N LEU A 174 9.40 -14.95 -0.45
CA LEU A 174 10.47 -14.04 -0.88
C LEU A 174 11.76 -14.74 -1.36
N SER A 175 11.75 -16.06 -1.55
CA SER A 175 12.92 -16.86 -1.94
C SER A 175 13.61 -16.35 -3.22
N ASN A 176 12.82 -15.84 -4.16
CA ASN A 176 13.33 -15.28 -5.41
C ASN A 176 13.97 -13.88 -5.27
N TYR A 177 13.92 -13.26 -4.09
CA TYR A 177 14.47 -11.93 -3.81
C TYR A 177 15.58 -11.95 -2.74
N ALA A 178 16.02 -13.14 -2.32
CA ALA A 178 17.03 -13.34 -1.27
C ALA A 178 18.48 -13.42 -1.82
N THR A 179 18.68 -12.99 -3.06
CA THR A 179 19.97 -12.95 -3.77
C THR A 179 20.56 -11.55 -3.78
#